data_AF-A0A2X1RQW0-F1
#
_entry.id   AF-A0A2X1RQW0-F1
#
_cell.length_a   1.000
_cell.length_b   1.000
_cell.length_c   1.000
_cell.angle_alpha   90.00
_cell.angle_beta   90.00
_cell.angle_gamma   90.00
#
_symmetry.space_group_name_H-M   'P 1'
#
loop_
_entity.id
_entity.type
_entity.pdbx_description
1 polymer ?
#
loop_
_entity_poly.entity_id
_entity_poly.type
_entity_poly.pdbx_seq_one_letter_code
_entity_poly.pdbx_strand_id
1 'polypeptide(L)' 'MVDFLPKVKLEVVVPDELVDQCIEAIVETAQTGKIGDGKIFCLSR' A
#
# COMPACT_ATOMS: atom_id res chain seq x y z
N MET A 1 -21.24 1.03 -17.04
CA MET A 1 -21.21 1.04 -15.55
C MET A 1 -19.81 0.64 -15.14
N VAL A 2 -19.14 1.41 -14.29
CA VAL A 2 -17.80 1.06 -13.77
C VAL A 2 -18.00 0.49 -12.38
N ASP A 3 -17.68 -0.80 -12.21
CA ASP A 3 -17.78 -1.46 -10.92
C ASP A 3 -16.50 -1.23 -10.12
N PHE A 4 -16.65 -0.59 -8.96
CA PHE A 4 -15.57 -0.47 -7.99
C PHE A 4 -15.50 -1.76 -7.18
N LEU A 5 -14.41 -2.51 -7.34
CA LEU A 5 -14.16 -3.66 -6.47
C LEU A 5 -13.87 -3.17 -5.04
N PRO A 6 -14.44 -3.82 -4.01
CA PRO A 6 -14.17 -3.46 -2.62
C PRO A 6 -12.68 -3.64 -2.31
N LYS A 7 -12.06 -2.61 -1.73
CA LYS A 7 -10.64 -2.60 -1.32
C LYS A 7 -10.53 -2.05 0.10
N VAL A 8 -9.54 -2.53 0.85
CA VAL A 8 -9.19 -2.01 2.18
C VAL A 8 -8.17 -0.89 2.01
N LYS A 9 -8.38 0.24 2.70
CA LYS A 9 -7.42 1.34 2.79
C LYS A 9 -6.72 1.28 4.15
N LEU A 10 -5.39 1.26 4.13
CA LEU A 10 -4.55 1.36 5.32
C LEU A 10 -3.84 2.72 5.30
N GLU A 11 -3.84 3.41 6.43
CA GLU A 11 -3.10 4.67 6.63
C GLU A 11 -2.26 4.53 7.89
N VAL A 12 -0.96 4.78 7.75
CA VAL A 12 0.02 4.64 8.83
C VAL A 12 1.03 5.78 8.73
N VAL A 13 1.45 6.30 9.89
CA VAL A 13 2.50 7.31 10.01
C VAL A 13 3.70 6.64 10.63
N VAL A 14 4.86 6.80 9.99
CA VAL A 14 6.13 6.22 10.44
C VAL A 14 7.22 7.29 10.37
N PRO A 15 8.30 7.18 11.18
CA PRO A 15 9.51 7.97 10.99
C PRO A 15 10.09 7.79 9.58
N ASP A 16 10.72 8.84 9.04
CA ASP A 16 11.31 8.84 7.68
C ASP A 16 12.30 7.67 7.47
N GLU A 17 13.07 7.33 8.50
CA GLU A 17 14.04 6.23 8.48
C GLU A 17 13.41 4.84 8.32
N LEU A 18 12.10 4.69 8.57
CA LEU A 18 11.37 3.42 8.45
C LEU A 18 10.52 3.33 7.18
N VAL A 19 10.46 4.38 6.36
CA VAL A 19 9.56 4.44 5.20
C VAL A 19 9.80 3.26 4.25
N ASP A 20 11.05 3.03 3.86
CA ASP A 20 11.40 1.97 2.90
C ASP A 20 11.07 0.57 3.47
N GLN A 21 11.43 0.33 4.74
CA GLN A 21 11.14 -0.94 5.42
C GLN A 21 9.63 -1.20 5.52
N CYS A 22 8.84 -0.16 5.81
CA CYS A 22 7.38 -0.30 5.86
C CYS A 22 6.77 -0.59 4.50
N ILE A 23 7.26 0.04 3.43
CA ILE A 23 6.82 -0.24 2.06
C ILE A 23 7.12 -1.70 1.71
N GLU A 24 8.35 -2.16 1.94
CA GLU A 24 8.76 -3.55 1.66
C GLU A 24 7.87 -4.56 2.39
N ALA A 25 7.67 -4.37 3.69
CA ALA A 25 6.83 -5.27 4.49
C ALA A 25 5.38 -5.33 3.97
N ILE A 26 4.81 -4.20 3.57
CA ILE A 26 3.45 -4.16 3.00
C ILE A 26 3.42 -4.91 1.65
N VAL A 27 4.39 -4.65 0.77
CA VAL A 27 4.46 -5.28 -0.56
C VAL A 27 4.61 -6.79 -0.44
N GLU A 28 5.57 -7.28 0.35
CA GLU A 28 5.81 -8.71 0.55
C GLU A 28 4.57 -9.45 1.05
N THR A 29 3.77 -8.81 1.90
CA THR A 29 2.60 -9.44 2.51
C THR A 29 1.34 -9.33 1.64
N ALA A 30 1.18 -8.25 0.89
CA ALA A 30 -0.05 -7.94 0.16
C ALA A 30 -0.01 -8.28 -1.34
N GLN A 31 1.19 -8.38 -1.94
CA GLN A 31 1.32 -8.65 -3.37
C GLN A 31 0.97 -10.10 -3.70
N THR A 32 0.09 -10.30 -4.69
CA THR A 32 -0.28 -11.62 -5.21
C THR A 32 0.27 -11.89 -6.62
N GLY A 33 0.81 -10.86 -7.26
CA GLY A 33 1.30 -10.91 -8.65
C GLY A 33 0.18 -10.78 -9.68
N LYS A 34 -1.04 -10.42 -9.27
CA LYS A 34 -2.21 -10.24 -10.14
C LYS A 34 -2.55 -8.77 -10.30
N ILE A 35 -3.24 -8.45 -11.40
CA ILE A 35 -3.75 -7.09 -11.62
C ILE A 35 -4.72 -6.75 -10.49
N GLY A 36 -4.49 -5.60 -9.85
CA GLY A 36 -5.35 -5.07 -8.80
C GLY A 36 -4.86 -5.31 -7.37
N ASP A 37 -3.61 -5.74 -7.16
CA ASP A 37 -3.00 -5.89 -5.82
C ASP A 37 -3.07 -4.60 -4.99
N GLY A 38 -3.01 -3.44 -5.62
CA GLY A 38 -3.26 -2.15 -4.96
C GLY A 38 -2.26 -1.08 -5.36
N LYS A 39 -2.20 -0.03 -4.55
CA LYS A 39 -1.23 1.08 -4.67
C LYS A 39 -0.86 1.54 -3.27
N ILE A 40 0.41 1.90 -3.09
CA ILE A 40 0.92 2.55 -1.88
C ILE A 40 1.20 4.00 -2.24
N PHE A 41 0.85 4.92 -1.34
CA PHE A 41 1.11 6.34 -1.47
C PHE A 41 1.91 6.81 -0.26
N CYS A 42 3.05 7.43 -0.50
CA CYS A 42 3.84 8.11 0.53
C CYS A 42 3.51 9.59 0.50
N LEU A 43 3.07 10.12 1.64
CA LEU A 43 2.79 11.53 1.81
C LEU A 43 3.87 12.10 2.73
N SER A 44 4.66 13.04 2.21
CA SER A 44 5.55 13.85 3.03
C SER A 44 4.85 15.16 3.38
N ARG A 45 5.25 15.77 4.50
CA ARG A 45 4.83 17.13 4.84
C ARG A 45 5.49 18.17 3.93
#